data_AF-B1BY46-F1
#
_entry.id   AF-B1BY46-F1
#
_cell.length_a   1.000
_cell.length_b   1.000
_cell.length_c   1.000
_cell.angle_alpha   90.00
_cell.angle_beta   90.00
_cell.angle_gamma   90.00
#
_symmetry.space_group_name_H-M   'P 1'
#
loop_
_entity.id
_entity.type
_entity.pdbx_description
1 polymer ?
#
loop_
_entity_poly.entity_id
_entity_poly.type
_entity_poly.pdbx_seq_one_letter_code
_entity_poly.pdbx_strand_id
1 'polypeptide(L)'
;MEKEKELVEIKKRCNNCRDFKMCGKEEIPCEDWYWTYEYFKEIMSKLPWYIKEEYDFCDNVDEFIDIIEFINGGGDFILDIYDVIMHTLKINDLDLSQMVGVKRKVLISAMENGAESKYIEKFSEKLNLPVKFFKETTHRDIEEIENLLLQKFDVKSKKKAKNKKKKKKK
;
A
#
# COMPACT_ATOMS: atom_id res chain seq x y z
N MET A 1 22.85 -0.92 -1.45
CA MET A 1 22.19 -0.45 -0.23
C MET A 1 20.79 -1.02 -0.26
N GLU A 2 20.69 -2.28 0.17
CA GLU A 2 19.42 -2.95 0.39
C GLU A 2 18.70 -2.18 1.50
N LYS A 3 17.56 -1.57 1.17
CA LYS A 3 16.59 -1.24 2.21
C LYS A 3 16.00 -2.58 2.62
N GLU A 4 16.49 -3.12 3.71
CA GLU A 4 15.86 -4.27 4.36
C GLU A 4 14.36 -3.98 4.47
N LYS A 5 13.58 -4.84 3.84
CA LYS A 5 12.13 -4.87 3.94
C LYS A 5 11.83 -5.15 5.40
N GLU A 6 11.55 -4.11 6.19
CA GLU A 6 10.93 -4.24 7.51
C GLU A 6 9.52 -4.79 7.32
N LEU A 7 9.43 -6.09 7.01
CA LEU A 7 8.20 -6.84 7.14
C LEU A 7 7.97 -7.02 8.64
N VAL A 8 6.84 -6.48 9.09
CA VAL A 8 6.48 -6.38 10.50
C VAL A 8 6.39 -7.77 11.09
N GLU A 9 7.24 -8.10 12.06
CA GLU A 9 7.06 -9.29 12.90
C GLU A 9 5.83 -9.03 13.79
N ILE A 10 4.66 -9.54 13.39
CA ILE A 10 3.40 -9.36 14.10
C ILE A 10 3.36 -10.36 15.27
N LYS A 11 3.45 -9.86 16.52
CA LYS A 11 3.35 -10.68 17.74
C LYS A 11 2.00 -10.45 18.41
N LYS A 12 1.05 -11.39 18.24
CA LYS A 12 -0.25 -11.39 18.95
C LYS A 12 -0.03 -11.31 20.47
N ARG A 13 -0.76 -10.43 21.17
CA ARG A 13 -0.67 -10.27 22.63
C ARG A 13 -2.00 -10.60 23.31
N CYS A 14 -1.96 -11.37 24.39
CA CYS A 14 -3.12 -11.63 25.23
C CYS A 14 -3.32 -10.47 26.23
N ASN A 15 -4.52 -9.89 26.24
CA ASN A 15 -4.87 -8.79 27.15
C ASN A 15 -4.84 -9.22 28.63
N ASN A 16 -5.08 -10.52 28.89
CA ASN A 16 -5.10 -11.10 30.21
C ASN A 16 -3.69 -11.38 30.77
N CYS A 17 -2.71 -11.64 29.90
CA CYS A 17 -1.38 -12.12 30.34
C CYS A 17 -0.25 -11.07 30.30
N ARG A 18 -0.48 -9.80 29.90
CA ARG A 18 0.50 -8.68 29.92
C ARG A 18 1.98 -9.12 29.79
N ASP A 19 2.32 -9.81 28.70
CA ASP A 19 3.67 -10.28 28.35
C ASP A 19 4.26 -11.47 29.15
N PHE A 20 3.50 -12.19 29.97
CA PHE A 20 3.97 -13.43 30.60
C PHE A 20 3.78 -14.66 29.70
N LYS A 21 4.78 -15.55 29.69
CA LYS A 21 4.78 -16.85 28.98
C LYS A 21 3.63 -17.78 29.38
N MET A 22 2.97 -17.51 30.50
CA MET A 22 1.83 -18.26 31.02
C MET A 22 0.88 -17.29 31.75
N CYS A 23 -0.42 -17.38 31.48
CA CYS A 23 -1.43 -16.73 32.32
C CYS A 23 -1.46 -17.41 33.69
N GLY A 24 -1.45 -16.62 34.76
CA GLY A 24 -1.28 -17.11 36.12
C GLY A 24 -2.48 -17.87 36.69
N LYS A 25 -2.17 -19.04 37.25
CA LYS A 25 -2.84 -19.85 38.31
C LYS A 25 -4.20 -20.51 38.08
N GLU A 26 -4.95 -20.19 37.05
CA GLU A 26 -6.06 -21.06 36.62
C GLU A 26 -5.92 -21.28 35.11
N GLU A 27 -6.07 -22.54 34.68
CA GLU A 27 -6.07 -22.98 33.29
C GLU A 27 -7.31 -22.41 32.56
N ILE A 28 -7.46 -21.09 32.54
CA ILE A 28 -8.48 -20.42 31.74
C ILE A 28 -7.91 -20.40 30.32
N PRO A 29 -8.43 -21.20 29.38
CA PRO A 29 -8.03 -21.09 27.99
C PRO A 29 -8.27 -19.65 27.55
N CYS A 30 -7.31 -19.08 26.82
CA CYS A 30 -7.47 -17.77 26.20
C CYS A 30 -8.51 -17.91 25.09
N GLU A 31 -9.79 -17.85 25.46
CA GLU A 31 -10.91 -18.06 24.54
C GLU A 31 -11.02 -16.91 23.52
N ASP A 32 -10.54 -15.71 23.86
CA ASP A 32 -10.58 -14.57 22.93
C ASP A 32 -9.28 -13.77 22.89
N TRP A 33 -8.60 -13.82 21.74
CA TRP A 33 -7.45 -12.97 21.43
C TRP A 33 -7.94 -11.62 20.90
N TYR A 34 -8.21 -10.66 21.79
CA TYR A 34 -8.52 -9.29 21.38
C TYR A 34 -7.27 -8.41 21.29
N TRP A 35 -7.31 -7.47 20.34
CA TRP A 35 -6.24 -6.54 20.05
C TRP A 35 -6.33 -5.34 21.00
N THR A 36 -5.23 -4.91 21.61
CA THR A 36 -5.24 -3.61 22.30
C THR A 36 -5.26 -2.47 21.27
N TYR A 37 -5.86 -1.33 21.63
CA TYR A 37 -5.87 -0.15 20.75
C TYR A 37 -4.46 0.30 20.39
N GLU A 38 -3.52 0.23 21.34
CA GLU A 38 -2.10 0.55 21.12
C GLU A 38 -1.45 -0.41 20.12
N TYR A 39 -1.73 -1.70 20.24
CA TYR A 39 -1.22 -2.74 19.33
C TYR A 39 -1.77 -2.55 17.91
N PHE A 40 -3.08 -2.34 17.79
CA PHE A 40 -3.72 -2.03 16.51
C PHE A 40 -3.11 -0.78 15.86
N LYS A 41 -2.95 0.30 16.62
CA LYS A 41 -2.34 1.55 16.13
C LYS A 41 -0.89 1.36 15.67
N GLU A 42 -0.11 0.56 16.38
CA GLU A 42 1.27 0.26 16.01
C GLU A 42 1.33 -0.51 14.68
N ILE A 43 0.50 -1.54 14.53
CA ILE A 43 0.37 -2.30 13.27
C ILE A 43 -0.05 -1.38 12.14
N MET A 44 -1.14 -0.63 12.31
CA MET A 44 -1.65 0.29 11.29
C MET A 44 -0.63 1.37 10.89
N SER A 45 0.29 1.74 11.78
CA SER A 45 1.35 2.70 11.44
C SER A 45 2.39 2.12 10.48
N LYS A 46 2.71 0.83 10.61
CA LYS A 46 3.83 0.17 9.93
C LYS A 46 3.46 -0.41 8.56
N LEU A 47 2.16 -0.46 8.22
CA LEU A 47 1.77 -1.11 6.98
C LEU A 47 2.17 -0.36 5.72
N PRO A 48 2.36 -1.10 4.62
CA PRO A 48 2.35 -0.51 3.30
C PRO A 48 1.02 0.19 3.01
N TRP A 49 1.08 1.31 2.29
CA TRP A 49 -0.10 2.13 1.97
C TRP A 49 -1.17 1.36 1.20
N TYR A 50 -0.76 0.47 0.28
CA TYR A 50 -1.65 -0.32 -0.56
C TYR A 50 -2.43 -1.39 0.21
N ILE A 51 -2.03 -1.71 1.45
CA ILE A 51 -2.82 -2.57 2.35
C ILE A 51 -3.77 -1.70 3.21
N LYS A 52 -3.36 -0.48 3.56
CA LYS A 52 -4.18 0.43 4.37
C LYS A 52 -5.42 0.93 3.62
N GLU A 53 -5.28 1.21 2.32
CA GLU A 53 -6.40 1.72 1.52
C GLU A 53 -7.51 0.66 1.37
N GLU A 54 -7.16 -0.62 1.25
CA GLU A 54 -8.11 -1.74 1.36
C GLU A 54 -8.74 -1.84 2.77
N TYR A 55 -7.95 -1.61 3.82
CA TYR A 55 -8.42 -1.66 5.20
C TYR A 55 -9.48 -0.60 5.54
N ASP A 56 -9.42 0.62 4.99
CA ASP A 56 -10.44 1.64 5.24
C ASP A 56 -11.86 1.17 4.80
N PHE A 57 -11.94 0.10 3.98
CA PHE A 57 -13.18 -0.55 3.56
C PHE A 57 -13.44 -1.90 4.26
N CYS A 58 -12.53 -2.38 5.10
CA CYS A 58 -12.58 -3.71 5.70
C CYS A 58 -13.01 -3.61 7.17
N ASP A 59 -14.16 -4.20 7.50
CA ASP A 59 -14.69 -4.21 8.87
C ASP A 59 -13.99 -5.24 9.78
N ASN A 60 -13.06 -6.05 9.23
CA ASN A 60 -12.45 -7.19 9.91
C ASN A 60 -10.91 -7.13 9.93
N VAL A 61 -10.34 -7.11 11.12
CA VAL A 61 -8.89 -7.03 11.34
C VAL A 61 -8.18 -8.37 11.09
N ASP A 62 -8.89 -9.50 11.12
CA ASP A 62 -8.28 -10.82 10.91
C ASP A 62 -7.94 -11.07 9.43
N GLU A 63 -8.80 -10.65 8.49
CA GLU A 63 -8.54 -10.72 7.03
C GLU A 63 -7.26 -9.99 6.65
N PHE A 64 -6.95 -8.94 7.39
CA PHE A 64 -5.76 -8.14 7.21
C PHE A 64 -4.47 -8.86 7.68
N ILE A 65 -4.52 -9.65 8.77
CA ILE A 65 -3.39 -10.49 9.16
C ILE A 65 -3.12 -11.51 8.08
N ASP A 66 -4.17 -12.13 7.55
CA ASP A 66 -4.04 -13.16 6.51
C ASP A 66 -3.35 -12.61 5.26
N ILE A 67 -3.66 -11.38 4.84
CA ILE A 67 -2.96 -10.71 3.73
C ILE A 67 -1.47 -10.52 4.03
N ILE A 68 -1.11 -10.15 5.26
CA ILE A 68 0.30 -9.96 5.64
C ILE A 68 1.04 -11.29 5.71
N GLU A 69 0.44 -12.29 6.34
CA GLU A 69 1.01 -13.63 6.43
C GLU A 69 1.19 -14.23 5.03
N PHE A 70 0.23 -14.01 4.12
CA PHE A 70 0.33 -14.40 2.72
C PHE A 70 1.52 -13.72 2.02
N ILE A 71 1.68 -12.41 2.15
CA ILE A 71 2.82 -11.68 1.57
C ILE A 71 4.15 -12.15 2.19
N ASN A 72 4.20 -12.33 3.51
CA ASN A 72 5.38 -12.82 4.23
C ASN A 72 5.75 -14.26 3.82
N GLY A 73 4.75 -15.08 3.51
CA GLY A 73 4.91 -16.42 2.96
C GLY A 73 5.37 -16.45 1.50
N GLY A 74 5.57 -15.28 0.88
CA GLY A 74 6.02 -15.14 -0.51
C GLY A 74 4.88 -15.05 -1.53
N GLY A 75 3.64 -14.89 -1.08
CA GLY A 75 2.47 -14.64 -1.91
C GLY A 75 2.53 -13.28 -2.60
N ASP A 76 1.84 -13.18 -3.74
CA ASP A 76 1.77 -11.97 -4.54
C ASP A 76 0.42 -11.27 -4.37
N PHE A 77 0.46 -10.13 -3.68
CA PHE A 77 -0.70 -9.24 -3.55
C PHE A 77 -0.88 -8.44 -4.85
N ILE A 78 -1.99 -8.70 -5.54
CA ILE A 78 -2.39 -8.03 -6.78
C ILE A 78 -2.91 -6.63 -6.45
N LEU A 79 -2.55 -5.66 -7.28
CA LEU A 79 -2.91 -4.25 -7.12
C LEU A 79 -3.58 -3.70 -8.37
N ASP A 80 -4.46 -2.72 -8.19
CA ASP A 80 -4.85 -1.85 -9.28
C ASP A 80 -3.68 -0.90 -9.63
N ILE A 81 -3.19 -1.00 -10.86
CA ILE A 81 -2.16 -0.11 -11.39
C ILE A 81 -2.55 1.36 -11.32
N TYR A 82 -3.83 1.69 -11.48
CA TYR A 82 -4.30 3.07 -11.45
C TYR A 82 -4.15 3.68 -10.06
N ASP A 83 -4.36 2.90 -9.00
CA ASP A 83 -4.12 3.34 -7.62
C ASP A 83 -2.63 3.57 -7.37
N VAL A 84 -1.76 2.68 -7.86
CA VAL A 84 -0.31 2.87 -7.80
C VAL A 84 0.11 4.16 -8.51
N ILE A 85 -0.44 4.45 -9.69
CA ILE A 85 -0.15 5.68 -10.44
C ILE A 85 -0.61 6.92 -9.66
N MET A 86 -1.85 6.93 -9.18
CA MET A 86 -2.44 8.05 -8.44
C MET A 86 -1.69 8.32 -7.15
N HIS A 87 -1.34 7.26 -6.40
CA HIS A 87 -0.56 7.35 -5.17
C HIS A 87 0.86 7.88 -5.45
N THR A 88 1.53 7.38 -6.48
CA THR A 88 2.89 7.79 -6.87
C THR A 88 2.95 9.28 -7.22
N LEU A 89 2.04 9.71 -8.09
CA LEU A 89 2.01 11.07 -8.61
C LEU A 89 1.28 12.06 -7.69
N LYS A 90 0.55 11.54 -6.69
CA LYS A 90 -0.28 12.32 -5.75
C LYS A 90 -1.36 13.13 -6.46
N ILE A 91 -2.05 12.46 -7.35
CA ILE A 91 -3.12 13.02 -8.19
C ILE A 91 -4.41 12.23 -7.97
N ASN A 92 -5.54 12.83 -8.32
CA ASN A 92 -6.83 12.12 -8.35
C ASN A 92 -7.14 11.59 -9.77
N ASP A 93 -8.27 10.92 -9.90
CA ASP A 93 -8.75 10.35 -11.17
C ASP A 93 -9.09 11.42 -12.23
N LEU A 94 -9.53 12.62 -11.82
CA LEU A 94 -9.74 13.74 -12.72
C LEU A 94 -8.42 14.19 -13.35
N ASP A 95 -7.39 14.40 -12.54
CA ASP A 95 -6.04 14.77 -12.99
C ASP A 95 -5.45 13.68 -13.89
N LEU A 96 -5.56 12.41 -13.49
CA LEU A 96 -5.10 11.27 -14.30
C LEU A 96 -5.80 11.25 -15.66
N SER A 97 -7.12 11.50 -15.71
CA SER A 97 -7.89 11.53 -16.97
C SER A 97 -7.39 12.62 -17.92
N GLN A 98 -6.98 13.78 -17.37
CA GLN A 98 -6.37 14.86 -18.15
C GLN A 98 -4.99 14.44 -18.68
N MET A 99 -4.17 13.79 -17.85
CA MET A 99 -2.84 13.31 -18.24
C MET A 99 -2.87 12.29 -19.38
N VAL A 100 -3.82 11.34 -19.33
CA VAL A 100 -4.00 10.33 -20.39
C VAL A 100 -4.87 10.83 -21.56
N GLY A 101 -5.41 12.05 -21.47
CA GLY A 101 -6.17 12.70 -22.53
C GLY A 101 -7.49 11.97 -22.85
N VAL A 102 -8.27 11.65 -21.81
CA VAL A 102 -9.62 11.08 -21.94
C VAL A 102 -10.59 11.77 -20.99
N LYS A 103 -11.90 11.60 -21.23
CA LYS A 103 -12.93 12.02 -20.26
C LYS A 103 -12.82 11.15 -19.01
N ARG A 104 -13.06 11.73 -17.83
CA ARG A 104 -13.07 11.00 -16.54
C ARG A 104 -13.90 9.70 -16.57
N LYS A 105 -15.11 9.72 -17.17
CA LYS A 105 -15.95 8.51 -17.31
C LYS A 105 -15.28 7.38 -18.12
N VAL A 106 -14.43 7.72 -19.08
CA VAL A 106 -13.67 6.74 -19.87
C VAL A 106 -12.54 6.15 -19.04
N LEU A 107 -11.87 6.96 -18.22
CA LEU A 107 -10.87 6.47 -17.26
C LEU A 107 -11.52 5.50 -16.27
N ILE A 108 -12.63 5.90 -15.62
CA ILE A 108 -13.33 5.05 -14.65
C ILE A 108 -13.73 3.71 -15.29
N SER A 109 -14.30 3.74 -16.49
CA SER A 109 -14.64 2.51 -17.21
C SER A 109 -13.40 1.66 -17.55
N ALA A 110 -12.25 2.27 -17.82
CA ALA A 110 -11.01 1.53 -18.06
C ALA A 110 -10.44 0.90 -16.78
N MET A 111 -10.63 1.55 -15.62
CA MET A 111 -10.28 1.00 -14.31
C MET A 111 -11.16 -0.21 -13.98
N GLU A 112 -12.48 -0.07 -14.13
CA GLU A 112 -13.46 -1.15 -13.90
C GLU A 112 -13.23 -2.38 -14.79
N ASN A 113 -12.82 -2.18 -16.04
CA ASN A 113 -12.51 -3.27 -16.97
C ASN A 113 -11.08 -3.84 -16.79
N GLY A 114 -10.24 -3.20 -15.97
CA GLY A 114 -8.87 -3.64 -15.69
C GLY A 114 -8.08 -4.09 -16.92
N ALA A 115 -7.61 -5.33 -16.89
CA ALA A 115 -6.79 -5.96 -17.92
C ALA A 115 -7.47 -6.11 -19.30
N GLU A 116 -8.81 -6.04 -19.36
CA GLU A 116 -9.58 -6.16 -20.61
C GLU A 116 -9.84 -4.80 -21.28
N SER A 117 -9.37 -3.71 -20.66
CA SER A 117 -9.59 -2.37 -21.18
C SER A 117 -8.90 -2.16 -22.54
N LYS A 118 -9.68 -1.74 -23.54
CA LYS A 118 -9.16 -1.32 -24.86
C LYS A 118 -8.28 -0.07 -24.82
N TYR A 119 -8.17 0.60 -23.67
CA TYR A 119 -7.38 1.83 -23.52
C TYR A 119 -5.96 1.58 -23.02
N ILE A 120 -5.60 0.32 -22.71
CA ILE A 120 -4.30 -0.03 -22.12
C ILE A 120 -3.13 0.48 -22.95
N GLU A 121 -3.12 0.25 -24.27
CA GLU A 121 -2.01 0.70 -25.11
C GLU A 121 -1.85 2.23 -25.11
N LYS A 122 -2.97 2.94 -25.22
CA LYS A 122 -2.98 4.41 -25.16
C LYS A 122 -2.46 4.91 -23.82
N PHE A 123 -2.87 4.30 -22.71
CA PHE A 123 -2.46 4.71 -21.37
C PHE A 123 -1.00 4.36 -21.11
N SER A 124 -0.55 3.18 -21.52
CA SER A 124 0.85 2.75 -21.53
C SER A 124 1.75 3.79 -22.22
N GLU A 125 1.39 4.22 -23.43
CA GLU A 125 2.13 5.25 -24.17
C GLU A 125 2.13 6.59 -23.40
N LYS A 126 0.95 7.05 -22.97
CA LYS A 126 0.79 8.35 -22.29
C LYS A 126 1.49 8.41 -20.93
N LEU A 127 1.62 7.29 -20.22
CA LEU A 127 2.26 7.20 -18.92
C LEU A 127 3.72 6.70 -19.00
N ASN A 128 4.17 6.24 -20.18
CA ASN A 128 5.45 5.57 -20.37
C ASN A 128 5.64 4.39 -19.39
N LEU A 129 4.57 3.61 -19.25
CA LEU A 129 4.55 2.41 -18.42
C LEU A 129 4.34 1.20 -19.33
N PRO A 130 5.15 0.14 -19.20
CA PRO A 130 4.95 -1.10 -19.93
C PRO A 130 3.52 -1.66 -19.79
N VAL A 131 2.97 -2.15 -20.89
CA VAL A 131 1.65 -2.80 -20.96
C VAL A 131 1.48 -3.93 -19.93
N LYS A 132 2.56 -4.62 -19.53
CA LYS A 132 2.53 -5.68 -18.51
C LYS A 132 1.83 -5.23 -17.23
N PHE A 133 2.09 -4.01 -16.76
CA PHE A 133 1.52 -3.50 -15.51
C PHE A 133 0.02 -3.27 -15.59
N PHE A 134 -0.52 -2.96 -16.76
CA PHE A 134 -1.96 -2.80 -16.94
C PHE A 134 -2.70 -4.14 -17.03
N LYS A 135 -1.98 -5.24 -17.27
CA LYS A 135 -2.55 -6.58 -17.27
C LYS A 135 -2.56 -7.19 -15.88
N GLU A 136 -1.42 -7.07 -15.19
CA GLU A 136 -1.26 -7.56 -13.84
C GLU A 136 -0.17 -6.73 -13.15
N THR A 137 -0.47 -6.20 -11.97
CA THR A 137 0.48 -5.49 -11.13
C THR A 137 0.43 -6.11 -9.74
N THR A 138 1.60 -6.31 -9.15
CA THR A 138 1.73 -6.78 -7.78
C THR A 138 2.46 -5.75 -6.92
N HIS A 139 2.42 -5.94 -5.61
CA HIS A 139 3.22 -5.14 -4.68
C HIS A 139 4.74 -5.14 -4.97
N ARG A 140 5.27 -6.13 -5.71
CA ARG A 140 6.68 -6.20 -6.10
C ARG A 140 7.04 -5.22 -7.21
N ASP A 141 6.06 -4.86 -8.04
CA ASP A 141 6.24 -3.98 -9.20
C ASP A 141 6.24 -2.49 -8.84
N ILE A 142 5.79 -2.14 -7.63
CA ILE A 142 5.61 -0.74 -7.18
C ILE A 142 6.88 0.08 -7.41
N GLU A 143 8.05 -0.41 -7.01
CA GLU A 143 9.30 0.34 -7.12
C GLU A 143 9.68 0.60 -8.60
N GLU A 144 9.43 -0.35 -9.50
CA GLU A 144 9.68 -0.17 -10.93
C GLU A 144 8.73 0.90 -11.51
N ILE A 145 7.43 0.79 -11.20
CA ILE A 145 6.39 1.74 -11.64
C ILE A 145 6.69 3.15 -11.13
N GLU A 146 7.01 3.29 -9.84
CA GLU A 146 7.36 4.57 -9.22
C GLU A 146 8.53 5.22 -9.95
N ASN A 147 9.60 4.48 -10.20
CA ASN A 147 10.78 5.00 -10.87
C ASN A 147 10.47 5.48 -12.29
N LEU A 148 9.71 4.72 -13.07
CA LEU A 148 9.33 5.08 -14.44
C LEU A 148 8.47 6.36 -14.48
N LEU A 149 7.48 6.45 -13.60
CA LEU A 149 6.60 7.63 -13.50
C LEU A 149 7.37 8.87 -13.05
N LEU A 150 8.19 8.75 -12.02
CA LEU A 150 8.97 9.88 -11.48
C LEU A 150 10.02 10.38 -12.47
N GLN A 151 10.62 9.50 -13.27
CA GLN A 151 11.53 9.88 -14.36
C GLN A 151 10.81 10.68 -15.44
N LYS A 152 9.58 10.28 -15.82
CA LYS A 152 8.83 10.96 -16.88
C LYS A 152 8.29 12.31 -16.45
N PHE A 153 7.68 12.39 -15.27
CA PHE A 153 6.90 13.56 -14.88
C PHE A 153 7.69 14.58 -14.04
N ASP A 154 9.02 14.42 -13.93
CA ASP A 154 9.95 15.25 -13.14
C ASP A 154 9.32 15.75 -11.83
N VAL A 155 8.75 14.80 -11.06
CA VAL A 155 8.22 15.10 -9.74
C VAL A 155 9.43 15.29 -8.83
N LYS A 156 10.08 16.45 -8.95
CA LYS A 156 11.18 16.87 -8.08
C LYS A 156 10.75 16.64 -6.66
N SER A 157 11.35 15.63 -6.05
CA SER A 157 11.35 15.28 -4.65
C SER A 157 11.17 16.50 -3.71
N LYS A 158 9.92 16.91 -3.46
CA LYS A 158 9.54 17.87 -2.41
C LYS A 158 9.81 17.32 -1.00
N LYS A 159 10.49 16.17 -0.85
CA LYS A 159 10.89 15.58 0.43
C LYS A 159 12.25 16.08 0.98
N LYS A 160 13.11 16.78 0.22
CA LYS A 160 14.42 17.25 0.74
C LYS A 160 14.47 18.67 1.33
N ALA A 161 13.38 19.44 1.36
CA ALA A 161 13.42 20.84 1.83
C ALA A 161 13.01 21.06 3.30
N LYS A 162 12.40 20.08 4.00
CA LYS A 162 11.95 20.29 5.40
C LYS A 162 13.02 20.06 6.48
N ASN A 163 14.13 19.38 6.18
CA ASN A 163 15.18 19.10 7.19
C ASN A 163 16.37 20.06 7.20
N LYS A 164 16.43 21.09 6.34
CA LYS A 164 17.52 22.10 6.39
C LYS A 164 17.16 23.41 7.10
N LYS A 165 15.90 23.64 7.50
CA LYS A 165 15.52 24.89 8.20
C LYS A 165 15.54 24.83 9.74
N LYS A 166 15.91 23.70 10.36
CA LYS A 166 15.95 23.55 11.83
C LYS A 166 17.36 23.58 12.48
N LYS A 167 18.43 23.92 11.75
CA LYS A 167 19.80 24.05 12.32
C LYS A 167 20.46 25.42 12.12
N LYS A 168 19.68 26.50 12.10
CA LYS A 168 20.20 27.86 12.33
C LYS A 168 19.18 28.67 13.14
N LYS A 169 19.17 28.45 14.46
CA LYS A 169 18.78 29.47 15.45
C LYS A 169 19.17 29.00 16.85
N LYS A 170 19.99 29.85 17.48
CA LYS A 170 20.61 29.79 18.81
C LYS A 170 21.88 28.96 18.87
#